data_AF-A0A9D1SWR5-F1
#
_entry.id   AF-A0A9D1SWR5-F1
#
_cell.length_a   1.000
_cell.length_b   1.000
_cell.length_c   1.000
_cell.angle_alpha   90.00
_cell.angle_beta   90.00
_cell.angle_gamma   90.00
#
_symmetry.space_group_name_H-M   'P 1'
#
loop_
_entity.id
_entity.type
_entity.pdbx_description
1 polymer ?
#
loop_
_entity_poly.entity_id
_entity_poly.type
_entity_poly.pdbx_seq_one_letter_code
_entity_poly.pdbx_strand_id
1 'polypeptide(L)'
;MNYFAKKRAIAIIAAIAVILTVAVAAVALGLQTAGRAGTIELPDPPVDIPDMLSMKDITLPEGIDLDELGIFLYKGGAVQNPASWVRYDQSDVPFDETHKTVFYAHGMGEAQYMPFADRWRAAGYNVATFLWGPFSRFDPATGQNNVWTASPDLMRWINPDGDIVKDNPSDHSVAEIYAACYYDFLSTHRFRGDELIIAGHSLGGQMSIAISNILLQYYKAGSIGAEFLPDRVALLDPYITGMSVPNATISWSGMAMTEGINRVAAETAAQLLEYGIPVEFYRTSAFVAMPALLGSELSKQYNARFMEDVVYVEYDYTGDDIFERAHTIVWDLYLGGIVNPAYDDQTSGRGYGIGIRTPYVYSLMRTGEQYKGSLNGTPEQFDDDTMASVGIDAAVIGGIAFCDENGNGRMDERMGSRVAGVKVELIDAASGKVIDSTLTGEGGWYRFFVKDVSKQYRVRATKDGARFSAVTDGAWYNANKIAGGTSEAFGLTDRYDAQIINIGILK
;
A
#
# COMPACT_ATOMS: atom_id res chain seq x y z
N MET A 1 19.97 -12.55 29.85
CA MET A 1 19.78 -11.12 29.50
C MET A 1 19.82 -10.27 30.77
N ASN A 2 20.70 -9.27 30.86
CA ASN A 2 21.13 -8.66 32.14
C ASN A 2 20.15 -7.56 32.63
N TYR A 3 19.73 -7.62 33.90
CA TYR A 3 18.70 -6.76 34.53
C TYR A 3 18.95 -5.25 34.38
N PHE A 4 20.21 -4.83 34.25
CA PHE A 4 20.61 -3.44 34.04
C PHE A 4 20.33 -2.91 32.61
N ALA A 5 20.32 -3.78 31.60
CA ALA A 5 19.96 -3.39 30.23
C ALA A 5 18.46 -3.05 30.13
N LYS A 6 17.61 -3.82 30.84
CA LYS A 6 16.16 -3.59 30.90
C LYS A 6 15.82 -2.24 31.55
N LYS A 7 16.49 -1.86 32.65
CA LYS A 7 16.27 -0.57 33.33
C LYS A 7 16.74 0.64 32.51
N ARG A 8 17.85 0.52 31.76
CA ARG A 8 18.31 1.59 30.86
C ARG A 8 17.39 1.77 29.67
N ALA A 9 16.89 0.67 29.09
CA ALA A 9 15.87 0.74 28.04
C ALA A 9 14.60 1.44 28.55
N ILE A 10 14.08 1.07 29.72
CA ILE A 10 12.87 1.67 30.31
C ILE A 10 13.05 3.17 30.60
N ALA A 11 14.22 3.60 31.08
CA ALA A 11 14.48 5.02 31.36
C ALA A 11 14.61 5.87 30.09
N ILE A 12 15.19 5.31 29.02
CA ILE A 12 15.27 5.96 27.70
C ILE A 12 13.87 6.04 27.08
N ILE A 13 13.07 4.98 27.19
CA ILE A 13 11.67 4.92 26.74
C ILE A 13 10.80 5.97 27.45
N ALA A 14 10.95 6.15 28.76
CA ALA A 14 10.19 7.14 29.53
C ALA A 14 10.57 8.59 29.18
N ALA A 15 11.85 8.88 28.92
CA ALA A 15 12.29 10.20 28.47
C ALA A 15 11.81 10.52 27.05
N ILE A 16 11.78 9.50 26.17
CA ILE A 16 11.24 9.60 24.81
C ILE A 16 9.71 9.82 24.85
N ALA A 17 8.99 9.17 25.76
CA ALA A 17 7.53 9.30 25.93
C ALA A 17 7.08 10.73 26.29
N VAL A 18 7.84 11.46 27.14
CA VAL A 18 7.51 12.84 27.52
C VAL A 18 7.79 13.84 26.37
N ILE A 19 8.83 13.61 25.58
CA ILE A 19 9.11 14.40 24.36
C ILE A 19 8.04 14.14 23.29
N LEU A 20 7.53 12.90 23.23
CA LEU A 20 6.50 12.44 22.31
C LEU A 20 5.12 13.07 22.54
N THR A 21 4.67 13.27 23.78
CA THR A 21 3.36 13.88 24.04
C THR A 21 3.29 15.32 23.54
N VAL A 22 4.41 16.05 23.60
CA VAL A 22 4.53 17.43 23.11
C VAL A 22 4.66 17.46 21.58
N ALA A 23 5.34 16.48 20.99
CA ALA A 23 5.54 16.41 19.53
C ALA A 23 4.30 15.96 18.75
N VAL A 24 3.51 15.01 19.29
CA VAL A 24 2.26 14.52 18.66
C VAL A 24 1.22 15.65 18.52
N ALA A 25 1.11 16.52 19.53
CA ALA A 25 0.26 17.71 19.47
C ALA A 25 0.74 18.71 18.39
N ALA A 26 2.05 18.86 18.20
CA ALA A 26 2.61 19.77 17.21
C ALA A 26 2.44 19.27 15.76
N VAL A 27 2.53 17.95 15.51
CA VAL A 27 2.28 17.37 14.17
C VAL A 27 0.82 17.50 13.77
N ALA A 28 -0.10 17.18 14.70
CA ALA A 28 -1.54 17.29 14.46
C ALA A 28 -1.97 18.75 14.17
N LEU A 29 -1.36 19.74 14.84
CA LEU A 29 -1.59 21.17 14.53
C LEU A 29 -0.87 21.64 13.26
N GLY A 30 0.33 21.13 12.96
CA GLY A 30 1.10 21.50 11.77
C GLY A 30 0.44 21.07 10.46
N LEU A 31 -0.14 19.87 10.42
CA LEU A 31 -0.87 19.31 9.27
C LEU A 31 -2.08 20.14 8.86
N GLN A 32 -2.72 20.90 9.78
CA GLN A 32 -3.86 21.76 9.45
C GLN A 32 -3.47 23.07 8.75
N THR A 33 -2.18 23.41 8.66
CA THR A 33 -1.71 24.75 8.25
C THR A 33 -0.79 24.78 7.03
N ALA A 34 -0.40 23.63 6.49
CA ALA A 34 0.46 23.58 5.31
C ALA A 34 -0.36 23.85 4.04
N GLY A 35 -0.15 25.01 3.41
CA GLY A 35 -0.67 25.29 2.07
C GLY A 35 0.05 24.45 1.02
N ARG A 36 -0.65 24.17 -0.09
CA ARG A 36 -0.20 23.38 -1.25
C ARG A 36 1.17 23.87 -1.76
N ALA A 37 2.25 23.22 -1.35
CA ALA A 37 3.60 23.49 -1.85
C ALA A 37 3.75 22.96 -3.29
N GLY A 38 4.56 23.65 -4.10
CA GLY A 38 4.75 23.35 -5.52
C GLY A 38 5.31 21.95 -5.80
N THR A 39 5.11 21.47 -7.02
CA THR A 39 5.61 20.20 -7.54
C THR A 39 7.14 20.15 -7.50
N ILE A 40 7.69 19.17 -6.78
CA ILE A 40 9.08 18.72 -6.95
C ILE A 40 8.98 17.45 -7.78
N GLU A 41 9.24 17.56 -9.07
CA GLU A 41 9.30 16.39 -9.95
C GLU A 41 10.55 15.59 -9.60
N LEU A 42 10.39 14.28 -9.41
CA LEU A 42 11.51 13.37 -9.52
C LEU A 42 12.10 13.51 -10.93
N PRO A 43 13.44 13.50 -11.08
CA PRO A 43 13.99 13.14 -12.37
C PRO A 43 13.38 11.79 -12.77
N ASP A 44 12.89 11.71 -14.01
CA ASP A 44 12.57 10.43 -14.61
C ASP A 44 13.75 9.48 -14.39
N PRO A 45 13.49 8.18 -14.12
CA PRO A 45 14.58 7.22 -13.99
C PRO A 45 15.46 7.27 -15.24
N PRO A 46 16.76 6.94 -15.12
CA PRO A 46 17.63 6.84 -16.28
C PRO A 46 16.97 5.96 -17.35
N VAL A 47 17.07 6.40 -18.61
CA VAL A 47 16.36 5.89 -19.80
C VAL A 47 16.68 4.43 -20.15
N ASP A 48 17.66 3.82 -19.48
CA ASP A 48 18.10 2.43 -19.66
C ASP A 48 17.94 1.67 -18.35
N ILE A 49 16.71 1.30 -18.00
CA ILE A 49 16.48 0.24 -17.00
C ILE A 49 16.59 -1.08 -17.77
N PRO A 50 17.48 -2.01 -17.37
CA PRO A 50 17.58 -3.32 -18.01
C PRO A 50 16.27 -4.13 -17.91
N ASP A 51 16.26 -5.34 -18.48
CA ASP A 51 15.18 -6.31 -18.20
C ASP A 51 15.01 -6.51 -16.70
N MET A 52 13.78 -6.83 -16.27
CA MET A 52 13.48 -7.11 -14.86
C MET A 52 14.40 -8.19 -14.30
N LEU A 53 15.02 -7.90 -13.16
CA LEU A 53 15.87 -8.82 -12.42
C LEU A 53 15.11 -10.11 -12.09
N SER A 54 15.73 -11.25 -12.38
CA SER A 54 15.32 -12.57 -11.89
C SER A 54 16.28 -13.03 -10.79
N MET A 55 15.86 -13.97 -9.93
CA MET A 55 16.72 -14.48 -8.86
C MET A 55 17.97 -15.17 -9.37
N LYS A 56 17.97 -15.65 -10.63
CA LYS A 56 19.16 -16.20 -11.29
C LYS A 56 20.25 -15.15 -11.57
N ASP A 57 19.88 -13.86 -11.59
CA ASP A 57 20.76 -12.74 -11.90
C ASP A 57 21.33 -12.08 -10.64
N ILE A 58 20.91 -12.53 -9.45
CA ILE A 58 21.33 -11.99 -8.15
C ILE A 58 22.36 -12.91 -7.50
N THR A 59 23.48 -12.34 -7.05
CA THR A 59 24.49 -13.04 -6.26
C THR A 59 24.21 -12.85 -4.77
N LEU A 60 23.70 -13.89 -4.12
CA LEU A 60 23.52 -13.90 -2.67
C LEU A 60 24.82 -14.25 -1.93
N PRO A 61 24.99 -13.80 -0.67
CA PRO A 61 26.11 -14.22 0.17
C PRO A 61 26.18 -15.75 0.32
N GLU A 62 27.40 -16.28 0.31
CA GLU A 62 27.63 -17.71 0.55
C GLU A 62 27.13 -18.10 1.95
N GLY A 63 26.34 -19.17 2.02
CA GLY A 63 25.80 -19.68 3.29
C GLY A 63 24.59 -18.92 3.83
N ILE A 64 23.99 -18.03 3.04
CA ILE A 64 22.71 -17.40 3.43
C ILE A 64 21.63 -18.46 3.62
N ASP A 65 20.82 -18.30 4.68
CA ASP A 65 19.72 -19.21 4.97
C ASP A 65 18.54 -18.91 4.04
N LEU A 66 18.32 -19.81 3.06
CA LEU A 66 17.23 -19.70 2.10
C LEU A 66 15.88 -20.14 2.67
N ASP A 67 15.85 -20.80 3.83
CA ASP A 67 14.60 -21.10 4.55
C ASP A 67 14.04 -19.85 5.26
N GLU A 68 14.86 -18.80 5.38
CA GLU A 68 14.48 -17.48 5.91
C GLU A 68 14.53 -16.35 4.87
N LEU A 69 14.76 -16.68 3.59
CA LEU A 69 14.86 -15.71 2.49
C LEU A 69 14.09 -16.15 1.23
N GLY A 70 13.08 -15.36 0.85
CA GLY A 70 12.31 -15.54 -0.38
C GLY A 70 10.81 -15.44 -0.15
N ILE A 71 10.03 -15.73 -1.19
CA ILE A 71 8.57 -15.78 -1.09
C ILE A 71 8.11 -17.18 -0.67
N PHE A 72 7.21 -17.23 0.31
CA PHE A 72 6.63 -18.45 0.85
C PHE A 72 5.11 -18.36 0.80
N LEU A 73 4.45 -19.39 0.28
CA LEU A 73 3.00 -19.46 0.17
C LEU A 73 2.41 -20.39 1.22
N TYR A 74 1.34 -19.94 1.86
CA TYR A 74 0.67 -20.67 2.92
C TYR A 74 -0.15 -21.85 2.37
N LYS A 75 0.25 -23.08 2.70
CA LYS A 75 -0.47 -24.31 2.29
C LYS A 75 -1.55 -24.80 3.27
N GLY A 76 -1.72 -24.12 4.40
CA GLY A 76 -2.65 -24.53 5.47
C GLY A 76 -1.92 -25.16 6.66
N GLY A 77 -2.53 -25.07 7.85
CA GLY A 77 -1.93 -25.55 9.11
C GLY A 77 -1.68 -24.43 10.11
N ALA A 78 -0.80 -24.64 11.09
CA ALA A 78 -0.47 -23.60 12.06
C ALA A 78 0.34 -22.48 11.37
N VAL A 79 -0.15 -21.23 11.42
CA VAL A 79 0.41 -20.08 10.69
C VAL A 79 1.91 -19.87 10.96
N GLN A 80 2.37 -20.00 12.20
CA GLN A 80 3.78 -19.80 12.54
C GLN A 80 4.63 -21.08 12.47
N ASN A 81 4.09 -22.17 11.92
CA ASN A 81 4.87 -23.39 11.66
C ASN A 81 5.43 -23.33 10.23
N PRO A 82 6.76 -23.34 10.01
CA PRO A 82 7.35 -23.34 8.68
C PRO A 82 6.83 -24.46 7.76
N ALA A 83 6.46 -25.62 8.32
CA ALA A 83 5.88 -26.72 7.54
C ALA A 83 4.51 -26.40 6.91
N SER A 84 3.86 -25.31 7.34
CA SER A 84 2.61 -24.80 6.75
C SER A 84 2.85 -23.90 5.53
N TRP A 85 4.10 -23.71 5.13
CA TRP A 85 4.51 -22.82 4.04
C TRP A 85 5.35 -23.56 3.01
N VAL A 86 5.31 -23.09 1.76
CA VAL A 86 6.04 -23.65 0.62
C VAL A 86 6.74 -22.51 -0.10
N ARG A 87 8.04 -22.65 -0.32
CA ARG A 87 8.83 -21.62 -1.01
C ARG A 87 8.42 -21.57 -2.49
N TYR A 88 8.39 -20.37 -3.06
CA TYR A 88 7.82 -20.09 -4.39
C TYR A 88 8.49 -20.84 -5.55
N ASP A 89 9.72 -21.31 -5.36
CA ASP A 89 10.55 -22.04 -6.34
C ASP A 89 10.41 -23.56 -6.22
N GLN A 90 9.59 -24.06 -5.30
CA GLN A 90 9.29 -25.48 -5.15
C GLN A 90 8.16 -25.93 -6.09
N SER A 91 8.08 -27.24 -6.36
CA SER A 91 7.15 -27.78 -7.36
C SER A 91 5.68 -27.87 -6.92
N ASP A 92 5.40 -27.81 -5.62
CA ASP A 92 4.08 -28.02 -5.01
C ASP A 92 3.50 -26.74 -4.37
N VAL A 93 3.81 -25.59 -4.96
CA VAL A 93 3.35 -24.29 -4.47
C VAL A 93 1.82 -24.22 -4.45
N PRO A 94 1.18 -23.91 -3.30
CA PRO A 94 -0.27 -23.90 -3.13
C PRO A 94 -0.89 -22.62 -3.68
N PHE A 95 -0.75 -22.38 -4.98
CA PHE A 95 -1.25 -21.19 -5.66
C PHE A 95 -2.41 -21.54 -6.59
N ASP A 96 -3.50 -20.79 -6.48
CA ASP A 96 -4.57 -20.79 -7.45
C ASP A 96 -4.55 -19.46 -8.19
N GLU A 97 -4.23 -19.49 -9.48
CA GLU A 97 -4.02 -18.29 -10.26
C GLU A 97 -5.25 -17.41 -10.41
N THR A 98 -6.45 -17.88 -10.06
CA THR A 98 -7.72 -17.13 -10.15
C THR A 98 -8.14 -16.48 -8.84
N HIS A 99 -7.50 -16.82 -7.73
CA HIS A 99 -7.81 -16.22 -6.42
C HIS A 99 -7.11 -14.88 -6.24
N LYS A 100 -7.69 -13.97 -5.46
CA LYS A 100 -7.00 -12.75 -5.00
C LYS A 100 -5.69 -13.12 -4.31
N THR A 101 -4.68 -12.27 -4.38
CA THR A 101 -3.37 -12.58 -3.79
C THR A 101 -2.85 -11.44 -2.94
N VAL A 102 -2.41 -11.76 -1.73
CA VAL A 102 -1.67 -10.84 -0.86
C VAL A 102 -0.21 -11.29 -0.72
N PHE A 103 0.70 -10.35 -0.91
CA PHE A 103 2.11 -10.48 -0.61
C PHE A 103 2.45 -9.62 0.61
N TYR A 104 2.88 -10.27 1.68
CA TYR A 104 3.19 -9.61 2.96
C TYR A 104 4.69 -9.60 3.24
N ALA A 105 5.24 -8.46 3.67
CA ALA A 105 6.59 -8.37 4.21
C ALA A 105 6.54 -8.04 5.71
N HIS A 106 7.24 -8.83 6.54
CA HIS A 106 7.34 -8.57 7.97
C HIS A 106 8.33 -7.44 8.28
N GLY A 107 8.26 -6.94 9.52
CA GLY A 107 9.11 -5.88 10.04
C GLY A 107 10.48 -6.33 10.52
N MET A 108 11.08 -5.51 11.37
CA MET A 108 12.31 -5.82 12.08
C MET A 108 12.14 -7.07 12.95
N GLY A 109 13.14 -7.95 12.94
CA GLY A 109 13.21 -9.12 13.81
C GLY A 109 13.42 -10.42 13.04
N GLU A 110 13.07 -11.52 13.71
CA GLU A 110 13.10 -12.88 13.16
C GLU A 110 12.19 -13.01 11.93
N ALA A 111 12.49 -14.00 11.08
CA ALA A 111 11.63 -14.38 9.98
C ALA A 111 10.20 -14.66 10.50
N GLN A 112 9.23 -13.88 10.05
CA GLN A 112 7.86 -13.95 10.53
C GLN A 112 6.89 -14.09 9.38
N TYR A 113 6.09 -15.16 9.42
CA TYR A 113 5.00 -15.38 8.50
C TYR A 113 3.81 -14.44 8.76
N MET A 114 3.07 -14.10 7.70
CA MET A 114 1.90 -13.22 7.80
C MET A 114 0.92 -13.69 8.89
N PRO A 115 0.63 -12.86 9.90
CA PRO A 115 -0.42 -13.14 10.86
C PRO A 115 -1.78 -13.38 10.17
N PHE A 116 -2.61 -14.25 10.73
CA PHE A 116 -3.95 -14.56 10.23
C PHE A 116 -4.01 -15.16 8.80
N ALA A 117 -2.92 -15.75 8.30
CA ALA A 117 -2.90 -16.37 6.96
C ALA A 117 -4.00 -17.44 6.75
N ASP A 118 -4.40 -18.14 7.81
CA ASP A 118 -5.52 -19.07 7.84
C ASP A 118 -6.87 -18.38 7.52
N ARG A 119 -7.11 -17.21 8.11
CA ARG A 119 -8.32 -16.41 7.89
C ARG A 119 -8.38 -15.85 6.47
N TRP A 120 -7.25 -15.37 5.95
CA TRP A 120 -7.15 -14.86 4.58
C TRP A 120 -7.36 -15.97 3.55
N ARG A 121 -6.76 -17.13 3.76
CA ARG A 121 -6.99 -18.28 2.89
C ARG A 121 -8.45 -18.73 2.92
N ALA A 122 -9.09 -18.74 4.10
CA ALA A 122 -10.51 -19.03 4.22
C ALA A 122 -11.40 -17.99 3.50
N ALA A 123 -10.94 -16.75 3.39
CA ALA A 123 -11.60 -15.68 2.62
C ALA A 123 -11.34 -15.74 1.10
N GLY A 124 -10.62 -16.77 0.61
CA GLY A 124 -10.36 -16.96 -0.82
C GLY A 124 -9.15 -16.21 -1.36
N TYR A 125 -8.13 -15.99 -0.53
CA TYR A 125 -6.86 -15.40 -0.97
C TYR A 125 -5.76 -16.47 -1.07
N ASN A 126 -4.90 -16.35 -2.09
CA ASN A 126 -3.52 -16.81 -1.97
C ASN A 126 -2.80 -15.90 -0.96
N VAL A 127 -2.07 -16.51 -0.03
CA VAL A 127 -1.32 -15.79 0.99
C VAL A 127 0.16 -16.08 0.82
N ALA A 128 0.91 -15.05 0.43
CA ALA A 128 2.36 -15.09 0.28
C ALA A 128 3.02 -14.20 1.33
N THR A 129 4.12 -14.67 1.91
CA THR A 129 5.01 -13.87 2.75
C THR A 129 6.39 -13.82 2.14
N PHE A 130 6.97 -12.63 2.04
CA PHE A 130 8.39 -12.48 1.80
C PHE A 130 9.14 -12.51 3.14
N LEU A 131 9.89 -13.59 3.35
CA LEU A 131 10.82 -13.71 4.46
C LEU A 131 12.16 -13.10 4.06
N TRP A 132 12.76 -12.38 5.00
CA TRP A 132 14.06 -11.72 4.82
C TRP A 132 14.84 -11.68 6.14
N GLY A 133 14.70 -12.75 6.95
CA GLY A 133 15.28 -12.92 8.27
C GLY A 133 16.76 -12.53 8.37
N PRO A 134 17.63 -13.00 7.46
CA PRO A 134 19.05 -12.65 7.47
C PRO A 134 19.33 -11.15 7.41
N PHE A 135 18.40 -10.36 6.88
CA PHE A 135 18.55 -8.91 6.68
C PHE A 135 17.67 -8.06 7.60
N SER A 136 16.69 -8.64 8.30
CA SER A 136 15.69 -7.92 9.11
C SER A 136 16.01 -7.87 10.60
N ARG A 137 16.94 -8.70 11.09
CA ARG A 137 17.33 -8.83 12.51
C ARG A 137 18.22 -7.68 13.04
N PHE A 138 18.21 -6.53 12.37
CA PHE A 138 19.00 -5.36 12.74
C PHE A 138 18.11 -4.22 13.24
N ASP A 139 18.70 -3.20 13.87
CA ASP A 139 17.96 -1.98 14.19
C ASP A 139 17.35 -1.34 12.93
N PRO A 140 16.28 -0.53 13.06
CA PRO A 140 15.55 -0.01 11.90
C PRO A 140 16.40 0.77 10.90
N ALA A 141 17.44 1.49 11.35
CA ALA A 141 18.30 2.26 10.44
C ALA A 141 19.18 1.32 9.60
N THR A 142 19.75 0.28 10.21
CA THR A 142 20.50 -0.74 9.48
C THR A 142 19.59 -1.55 8.56
N GLY A 143 18.43 -1.99 9.04
CA GLY A 143 17.45 -2.72 8.23
C GLY A 143 16.98 -1.89 7.03
N GLN A 144 16.75 -0.59 7.20
CA GLN A 144 16.47 0.32 6.09
C GLN A 144 17.56 0.32 5.03
N ASN A 145 18.84 0.36 5.42
CA ASN A 145 19.92 0.34 4.44
C ASN A 145 19.85 -0.93 3.58
N ASN A 146 19.63 -2.08 4.20
CA ASN A 146 19.46 -3.35 3.47
C ASN A 146 18.28 -3.31 2.48
N VAL A 147 17.18 -2.61 2.81
CA VAL A 147 16.03 -2.47 1.89
C VAL A 147 16.41 -1.70 0.62
N TRP A 148 17.08 -0.54 0.76
CA TRP A 148 17.24 0.42 -0.34
C TRP A 148 18.57 0.34 -1.08
N THR A 149 19.63 -0.18 -0.45
CA THR A 149 20.98 -0.14 -1.02
C THR A 149 21.72 -1.47 -0.91
N ALA A 150 22.49 -1.78 -1.95
CA ALA A 150 23.46 -2.87 -2.00
C ALA A 150 24.88 -2.41 -1.64
N SER A 151 25.05 -1.19 -1.11
CA SER A 151 26.36 -0.63 -0.81
C SER A 151 27.13 -1.53 0.17
N PRO A 152 28.35 -1.99 -0.17
CA PRO A 152 29.13 -2.89 0.69
C PRO A 152 29.46 -2.32 2.08
N ASP A 153 29.51 -0.99 2.22
CA ASP A 153 29.79 -0.33 3.49
C ASP A 153 28.58 -0.33 4.45
N LEU A 154 27.38 -0.49 3.89
CA LEU A 154 26.11 -0.31 4.60
C LEU A 154 25.35 -1.63 4.77
N MET A 155 25.34 -2.46 3.73
CA MET A 155 24.61 -3.73 3.72
C MET A 155 25.23 -4.73 4.70
N ARG A 156 24.38 -5.41 5.47
CA ARG A 156 24.79 -6.40 6.47
C ARG A 156 23.78 -7.53 6.51
N TRP A 157 24.25 -8.73 6.83
CA TRP A 157 23.37 -9.88 7.02
C TRP A 157 23.83 -10.73 8.20
N ILE A 158 22.94 -11.56 8.72
CA ILE A 158 23.22 -12.51 9.79
C ILE A 158 23.39 -13.89 9.18
N ASN A 159 24.53 -14.53 9.42
CA ASN A 159 24.78 -15.90 8.99
C ASN A 159 24.04 -16.93 9.87
N PRO A 160 23.99 -18.21 9.49
CA PRO A 160 23.32 -19.25 10.27
C PRO A 160 23.87 -19.43 11.70
N ASP A 161 25.12 -19.03 11.96
CA ASP A 161 25.73 -19.06 13.29
C ASP A 161 25.31 -17.87 14.18
N GLY A 162 24.59 -16.89 13.62
CA GLY A 162 24.14 -15.69 14.31
C GLY A 162 25.13 -14.51 14.26
N ASP A 163 26.21 -14.63 13.49
CA ASP A 163 27.22 -13.59 13.34
C ASP A 163 26.80 -12.55 12.30
N ILE A 164 27.13 -11.29 12.59
CA ILE A 164 26.94 -10.17 11.66
C ILE A 164 28.06 -10.19 10.62
N VAL A 165 27.69 -10.44 9.37
CA VAL A 165 28.59 -10.46 8.22
C VAL A 165 28.47 -9.15 7.44
N LYS A 166 29.63 -8.59 7.08
CA LYS A 166 29.77 -7.37 6.26
C LYS A 166 30.56 -7.61 4.97
N ASP A 167 31.35 -8.66 4.93
CA ASP A 167 32.13 -9.02 3.75
C ASP A 167 31.23 -9.77 2.75
N ASN A 168 31.45 -9.54 1.45
CA ASN A 168 30.68 -10.13 0.35
C ASN A 168 29.15 -10.08 0.56
N PRO A 169 28.55 -8.88 0.77
CA PRO A 169 27.10 -8.76 0.81
C PRO A 169 26.50 -9.10 -0.57
N SER A 170 25.17 -9.22 -0.60
CA SER A 170 24.43 -9.33 -1.87
C SER A 170 24.81 -8.18 -2.79
N ASP A 171 24.88 -8.45 -4.09
CA ASP A 171 25.11 -7.43 -5.12
C ASP A 171 23.86 -6.57 -5.40
N HIS A 172 22.71 -6.95 -4.83
CA HIS A 172 21.43 -6.23 -4.92
C HIS A 172 20.83 -6.00 -3.53
N SER A 173 20.01 -4.96 -3.40
CA SER A 173 19.30 -4.67 -2.16
C SER A 173 18.23 -5.72 -1.88
N VAL A 174 17.71 -5.76 -0.66
CA VAL A 174 16.65 -6.71 -0.30
C VAL A 174 15.34 -6.42 -1.04
N ALA A 175 15.06 -5.16 -1.38
CA ALA A 175 13.89 -4.83 -2.21
C ALA A 175 14.03 -5.38 -3.63
N GLU A 176 15.23 -5.36 -4.21
CA GLU A 176 15.52 -5.96 -5.51
C GLU A 176 15.42 -7.50 -5.47
N ILE A 177 15.92 -8.13 -4.39
CA ILE A 177 15.74 -9.58 -4.15
C ILE A 177 14.25 -9.93 -4.08
N TYR A 178 13.45 -9.14 -3.36
CA TYR A 178 12.02 -9.37 -3.28
C TYR A 178 11.34 -9.19 -4.64
N ALA A 179 11.67 -8.12 -5.36
CA ALA A 179 11.11 -7.85 -6.67
C ALA A 179 11.43 -8.97 -7.68
N ALA A 180 12.64 -9.54 -7.61
CA ALA A 180 13.05 -10.69 -8.41
C ALA A 180 12.27 -11.96 -8.04
N CYS A 181 12.15 -12.29 -6.75
CA CYS A 181 11.31 -13.41 -6.31
C CYS A 181 9.85 -13.25 -6.78
N TYR A 182 9.31 -12.04 -6.66
CA TYR A 182 7.94 -11.70 -7.06
C TYR A 182 7.74 -11.86 -8.58
N TYR A 183 8.68 -11.32 -9.37
CA TYR A 183 8.65 -11.41 -10.82
C TYR A 183 8.77 -12.86 -11.30
N ASP A 184 9.73 -13.62 -10.77
CA ASP A 184 9.91 -15.05 -11.11
C ASP A 184 8.66 -15.86 -10.79
N PHE A 185 8.07 -15.63 -9.61
CA PHE A 185 6.87 -16.30 -9.16
C PHE A 185 5.68 -16.04 -10.09
N LEU A 186 5.36 -14.77 -10.34
CA LEU A 186 4.21 -14.40 -11.17
C LEU A 186 4.40 -14.74 -12.64
N SER A 187 5.62 -14.64 -13.16
CA SER A 187 5.95 -15.07 -14.52
C SER A 187 5.71 -16.56 -14.71
N THR A 188 6.03 -17.36 -13.68
CA THR A 188 5.83 -18.81 -13.71
C THR A 188 4.36 -19.21 -13.59
N HIS A 189 3.61 -18.56 -12.69
CA HIS A 189 2.26 -19.00 -12.32
C HIS A 189 1.11 -18.25 -13.01
N ARG A 190 1.40 -17.14 -13.70
CA ARG A 190 0.43 -16.37 -14.52
C ARG A 190 -0.84 -16.00 -13.76
N PHE A 191 -0.72 -15.08 -12.82
CA PHE A 191 -1.84 -14.59 -12.02
C PHE A 191 -2.98 -14.00 -12.88
N ARG A 192 -4.21 -14.37 -12.54
CA ARG A 192 -5.50 -13.98 -13.15
C ARG A 192 -6.58 -13.66 -12.11
N GLY A 193 -6.23 -13.57 -10.83
CA GLY A 193 -7.14 -13.08 -9.80
C GLY A 193 -7.52 -11.64 -10.07
N ASP A 194 -8.56 -11.14 -9.42
CA ASP A 194 -9.10 -9.79 -9.64
C ASP A 194 -8.49 -8.72 -8.72
N GLU A 195 -7.57 -9.10 -7.84
CA GLU A 195 -6.87 -8.18 -6.93
C GLU A 195 -5.53 -8.74 -6.42
N LEU A 196 -4.49 -7.92 -6.53
CA LEU A 196 -3.15 -8.15 -5.98
C LEU A 196 -2.80 -7.06 -4.97
N ILE A 197 -2.40 -7.49 -3.78
CA ILE A 197 -2.11 -6.62 -2.63
C ILE A 197 -0.64 -6.79 -2.24
N ILE A 198 0.09 -5.68 -2.14
CA ILE A 198 1.40 -5.67 -1.47
C ILE A 198 1.23 -4.98 -0.12
N ALA A 199 1.47 -5.71 0.96
CA ALA A 199 1.33 -5.21 2.31
C ALA A 199 2.61 -5.44 3.11
N GLY A 200 2.85 -4.61 4.12
CA GLY A 200 3.95 -4.88 5.02
C GLY A 200 3.94 -4.04 6.28
N HIS A 201 4.52 -4.63 7.33
CA HIS A 201 4.54 -4.04 8.66
C HIS A 201 5.89 -3.43 8.99
N SER A 202 5.93 -2.25 9.61
CA SER A 202 7.18 -1.64 10.08
C SER A 202 8.19 -1.45 8.93
N LEU A 203 9.40 -2.02 9.01
CA LEU A 203 10.34 -2.08 7.88
C LEU A 203 9.78 -2.82 6.66
N GLY A 204 8.89 -3.79 6.83
CA GLY A 204 8.15 -4.44 5.75
C GLY A 204 7.20 -3.50 5.03
N GLY A 205 6.69 -2.46 5.70
CA GLY A 205 5.96 -1.38 5.03
C GLY A 205 6.88 -0.56 4.13
N GLN A 206 8.10 -0.28 4.59
CA GLN A 206 9.13 0.35 3.76
C GLN A 206 9.53 -0.56 2.58
N MET A 207 9.63 -1.86 2.81
CA MET A 207 9.84 -2.86 1.75
C MET A 207 8.71 -2.83 0.72
N SER A 208 7.46 -2.71 1.16
CA SER A 208 6.26 -2.69 0.31
C SER A 208 6.22 -1.49 -0.63
N ILE A 209 6.57 -0.30 -0.14
CA ILE A 209 6.67 0.88 -1.01
C ILE A 209 7.90 0.81 -1.92
N ALA A 210 9.01 0.23 -1.47
CA ALA A 210 10.21 0.02 -2.26
C ALA A 210 9.98 -0.92 -3.46
N ILE A 211 9.42 -2.12 -3.23
CA ILE A 211 9.10 -3.05 -4.33
C ILE A 211 8.07 -2.45 -5.29
N SER A 212 7.08 -1.71 -4.78
CA SER A 212 6.10 -1.03 -5.64
C SER A 212 6.74 0.04 -6.52
N ASN A 213 7.74 0.76 -5.99
CA ASN A 213 8.55 1.69 -6.80
C ASN A 213 9.30 0.94 -7.90
N ILE A 214 10.00 -0.14 -7.56
CA ILE A 214 10.75 -0.97 -8.52
C ILE A 214 9.83 -1.42 -9.65
N LEU A 215 8.73 -2.09 -9.33
CA LEU A 215 7.76 -2.60 -10.31
C LEU A 215 7.22 -1.48 -11.20
N LEU A 216 6.90 -0.32 -10.62
CA LEU A 216 6.44 0.82 -11.41
C LEU A 216 7.51 1.37 -12.35
N GLN A 217 8.77 1.46 -11.93
CA GLN A 217 9.85 1.93 -12.81
C GLN A 217 10.08 0.94 -13.97
N TYR A 218 10.09 -0.37 -13.71
CA TYR A 218 10.21 -1.38 -14.77
C TYR A 218 8.99 -1.39 -15.71
N TYR A 219 7.78 -1.12 -15.19
CA TYR A 219 6.59 -0.95 -16.03
C TYR A 219 6.69 0.29 -16.92
N LYS A 220 7.09 1.44 -16.36
CA LYS A 220 7.31 2.68 -17.11
C LYS A 220 8.39 2.52 -18.20
N ALA A 221 9.41 1.70 -17.94
CA ALA A 221 10.45 1.36 -18.91
C ALA A 221 9.98 0.36 -19.99
N GLY A 222 8.81 -0.27 -19.82
CA GLY A 222 8.29 -1.30 -20.73
C GLY A 222 8.91 -2.68 -20.54
N SER A 223 9.69 -2.89 -19.47
CA SER A 223 10.36 -4.17 -19.17
C SER A 223 9.41 -5.21 -18.55
N ILE A 224 8.30 -4.78 -17.94
CA ILE A 224 7.24 -5.66 -17.42
C ILE A 224 5.86 -5.16 -17.83
N GLY A 225 4.88 -6.07 -17.91
CA GLY A 225 3.49 -5.72 -18.16
C GLY A 225 2.76 -5.23 -16.90
N ALA A 226 1.57 -4.66 -17.10
CA ALA A 226 0.74 -4.11 -16.03
C ALA A 226 0.24 -5.19 -15.04
N GLU A 227 0.21 -6.46 -15.46
CA GLU A 227 -0.18 -7.60 -14.64
C GLU A 227 0.69 -7.79 -13.38
N PHE A 228 1.92 -7.28 -13.41
CA PHE A 228 2.87 -7.29 -12.30
C PHE A 228 2.71 -6.11 -11.33
N LEU A 229 1.91 -5.09 -11.66
CA LEU A 229 1.63 -4.00 -10.73
C LEU A 229 0.59 -4.45 -9.70
N PRO A 230 0.68 -4.01 -8.43
CA PRO A 230 -0.37 -4.23 -7.45
C PRO A 230 -1.62 -3.41 -7.77
N ASP A 231 -2.79 -3.86 -7.33
CA ASP A 231 -4.00 -3.03 -7.32
C ASP A 231 -4.08 -2.13 -6.09
N ARG A 232 -3.35 -2.47 -5.03
CA ARG A 232 -3.24 -1.69 -3.78
C ARG A 232 -1.98 -1.99 -3.01
N VAL A 233 -1.48 -0.98 -2.31
CA VAL A 233 -0.33 -1.09 -1.40
C VAL A 233 -0.76 -0.71 0.01
N ALA A 234 -0.49 -1.54 1.01
CA ALA A 234 -0.86 -1.30 2.40
C ALA A 234 0.37 -1.21 3.31
N LEU A 235 0.57 -0.04 3.90
CA LEU A 235 1.70 0.27 4.76
C LEU A 235 1.22 0.21 6.22
N LEU A 236 1.59 -0.86 6.91
CA LEU A 236 1.07 -1.20 8.24
C LEU A 236 2.03 -0.70 9.31
N ASP A 237 1.70 0.40 9.96
CA ASP A 237 2.58 1.14 10.89
C ASP A 237 4.03 1.18 10.37
N PRO A 238 4.25 1.77 9.18
CA PRO A 238 5.51 1.61 8.45
C PRO A 238 6.63 2.48 9.04
N TYR A 239 7.85 1.95 9.11
CA TYR A 239 9.03 2.75 9.44
C TYR A 239 9.47 3.53 8.19
N ILE A 240 9.15 4.83 8.11
CA ILE A 240 9.59 5.71 7.02
C ILE A 240 10.30 6.92 7.63
N THR A 241 11.60 7.04 7.36
CA THR A 241 12.44 8.09 7.97
C THR A 241 12.71 9.28 7.05
N GLY A 242 12.75 10.47 7.66
CA GLY A 242 13.27 11.69 7.06
C GLY A 242 14.77 11.90 7.27
N MET A 243 15.46 10.95 7.91
CA MET A 243 16.88 11.05 8.20
C MET A 243 17.72 10.78 6.96
N SER A 244 18.70 11.65 6.73
CA SER A 244 19.71 11.52 5.69
C SER A 244 20.56 10.27 5.89
N VAL A 245 20.85 9.54 4.81
CA VAL A 245 21.89 8.51 4.77
C VAL A 245 23.01 9.00 3.83
N PRO A 246 24.04 9.68 4.36
CA PRO A 246 25.10 10.24 3.53
C PRO A 246 25.85 9.16 2.75
N ASN A 247 26.23 9.47 1.52
CA ASN A 247 27.00 8.59 0.62
C ASN A 247 26.30 7.26 0.28
N ALA A 248 24.98 7.18 0.47
CA ALA A 248 24.17 6.05 0.02
C ALA A 248 23.29 6.45 -1.17
N THR A 249 23.15 5.54 -2.11
CA THR A 249 22.23 5.64 -3.23
C THR A 249 21.27 4.45 -3.22
N ILE A 250 20.05 4.71 -3.67
CA ILE A 250 19.07 3.66 -3.95
C ILE A 250 19.58 2.81 -5.10
N SER A 251 19.63 1.49 -4.93
CA SER A 251 20.30 0.58 -5.88
C SER A 251 19.76 0.71 -7.30
N TRP A 252 18.45 0.67 -7.48
CA TRP A 252 17.82 0.60 -8.81
C TRP A 252 17.65 1.96 -9.50
N SER A 253 17.75 3.07 -8.77
CA SER A 253 17.54 4.42 -9.34
C SER A 253 18.80 5.29 -9.32
N GLY A 254 19.81 4.92 -8.54
CA GLY A 254 20.99 5.76 -8.29
C GLY A 254 20.69 7.02 -7.47
N MET A 255 19.45 7.22 -7.01
CA MET A 255 19.05 8.41 -6.27
C MET A 255 19.74 8.46 -4.91
N ALA A 256 20.32 9.62 -4.58
CA ALA A 256 20.96 9.83 -3.29
C ALA A 256 19.92 9.79 -2.15
N MET A 257 20.24 9.06 -1.08
CA MET A 257 19.40 8.97 0.13
C MET A 257 19.63 10.16 1.09
N THR A 258 20.20 11.26 0.60
CA THR A 258 20.60 12.41 1.42
C THR A 258 19.41 13.22 1.94
N GLU A 259 18.25 13.13 1.30
CA GLU A 259 17.02 13.84 1.70
C GLU A 259 16.05 12.98 2.52
N GLY A 260 16.45 11.75 2.88
CA GLY A 260 15.62 10.79 3.60
C GLY A 260 14.80 9.90 2.67
N ILE A 261 14.29 8.80 3.22
CA ILE A 261 13.50 7.81 2.50
C ILE A 261 12.04 8.26 2.33
N ASN A 262 11.55 9.12 3.21
CA ASN A 262 10.22 9.69 3.09
C ASN A 262 10.00 10.48 1.80
N ARG A 263 11.03 11.12 1.25
CA ARG A 263 10.99 11.70 -0.09
C ARG A 263 10.55 10.66 -1.13
N VAL A 264 11.31 9.57 -1.20
CA VAL A 264 11.11 8.51 -2.18
C VAL A 264 9.74 7.85 -1.98
N ALA A 265 9.33 7.64 -0.72
CA ALA A 265 8.02 7.11 -0.40
C ALA A 265 6.88 8.06 -0.85
N ALA A 266 7.03 9.37 -0.61
CA ALA A 266 6.06 10.39 -1.04
C ALA A 266 5.91 10.41 -2.56
N GLU A 267 7.02 10.44 -3.28
CA GLU A 267 7.03 10.47 -4.74
C GLU A 267 6.52 9.16 -5.32
N THR A 268 6.85 8.02 -4.70
CA THR A 268 6.32 6.71 -5.11
C THR A 268 4.82 6.66 -4.94
N ALA A 269 4.26 7.12 -3.82
CA ALA A 269 2.80 7.15 -3.64
C ALA A 269 2.11 8.07 -4.65
N ALA A 270 2.68 9.24 -4.95
CA ALA A 270 2.16 10.13 -5.98
C ALA A 270 2.15 9.45 -7.36
N GLN A 271 3.23 8.76 -7.73
CA GLN A 271 3.30 8.01 -8.98
C GLN A 271 2.32 6.84 -9.00
N LEU A 272 2.26 6.02 -7.94
CA LEU A 272 1.29 4.92 -7.84
C LEU A 272 -0.15 5.43 -7.98
N LEU A 273 -0.49 6.55 -7.37
CA LEU A 273 -1.79 7.21 -7.50
C LEU A 273 -2.09 7.61 -8.96
N GLU A 274 -1.11 8.14 -9.71
CA GLU A 274 -1.26 8.46 -11.13
C GLU A 274 -1.66 7.23 -11.96
N TYR A 275 -1.05 6.09 -11.65
CA TYR A 275 -1.38 4.79 -12.24
C TYR A 275 -2.59 4.11 -11.58
N GLY A 276 -3.28 4.80 -10.66
CA GLY A 276 -4.53 4.37 -10.04
C GLY A 276 -4.36 3.20 -9.07
N ILE A 277 -3.22 3.18 -8.38
CA ILE A 277 -2.87 2.24 -7.31
C ILE A 277 -2.93 3.00 -5.99
N PRO A 278 -3.98 2.86 -5.17
CA PRO A 278 -4.03 3.48 -3.85
C PRO A 278 -2.94 2.92 -2.94
N VAL A 279 -2.35 3.83 -2.17
CA VAL A 279 -1.52 3.49 -1.01
C VAL A 279 -2.34 3.77 0.24
N GLU A 280 -2.50 2.77 1.10
CA GLU A 280 -3.16 2.88 2.40
C GLU A 280 -2.08 2.95 3.49
N PHE A 281 -2.10 3.99 4.30
CA PHE A 281 -1.16 4.21 5.39
C PHE A 281 -1.85 4.04 6.73
N TYR A 282 -1.58 2.94 7.42
CA TYR A 282 -2.12 2.67 8.75
C TYR A 282 -1.09 3.07 9.80
N ARG A 283 -1.46 3.99 10.69
CA ARG A 283 -0.65 4.40 11.84
C ARG A 283 -1.33 3.97 13.11
N THR A 284 -0.64 3.20 13.93
CA THR A 284 -1.12 2.72 15.23
C THR A 284 -0.17 3.08 16.36
N SER A 285 1.05 3.52 16.06
CA SER A 285 2.02 3.93 17.07
C SER A 285 2.64 5.30 16.81
N ALA A 286 3.21 5.87 17.86
CA ALA A 286 4.06 7.05 17.73
C ALA A 286 5.50 6.70 17.33
N PHE A 287 5.87 5.41 17.34
CA PHE A 287 7.21 4.94 16.95
C PHE A 287 7.54 5.32 15.51
N VAL A 288 6.55 5.27 14.61
CA VAL A 288 6.71 5.63 13.20
C VAL A 288 6.57 7.12 12.91
N ALA A 289 5.94 7.88 13.81
CA ALA A 289 5.83 9.34 13.69
C ALA A 289 7.15 10.05 14.04
N MET A 290 8.01 9.42 14.84
CA MET A 290 9.27 10.00 15.30
C MET A 290 10.33 10.21 14.20
N PRO A 291 10.61 9.22 13.32
CA PRO A 291 11.56 9.40 12.22
C PRO A 291 11.14 10.49 11.21
N ALA A 292 9.84 10.71 11.03
CA ALA A 292 9.29 11.77 10.20
C ALA A 292 9.59 13.18 10.77
N LEU A 293 9.68 13.30 12.10
CA LEU A 293 9.93 14.56 12.83
C LEU A 293 11.41 14.94 12.95
N LEU A 294 12.32 13.97 12.79
CA LEU A 294 13.77 14.16 12.93
C LEU A 294 14.45 14.60 11.62
N GLY A 295 13.69 14.72 10.52
CA GLY A 295 14.20 15.16 9.23
C GLY A 295 14.35 16.67 9.09
N SER A 296 14.97 17.08 7.98
CA SER A 296 15.05 18.49 7.57
C SER A 296 13.65 19.10 7.35
N GLU A 297 13.57 20.43 7.22
CA GLU A 297 12.30 21.09 6.89
C GLU A 297 11.72 20.61 5.56
N LEU A 298 12.60 20.32 4.59
CA LEU A 298 12.23 19.70 3.33
C LEU A 298 11.62 18.29 3.54
N SER A 299 12.23 17.48 4.41
CA SER A 299 11.66 16.18 4.78
C SER A 299 10.26 16.29 5.39
N LYS A 300 10.00 17.31 6.22
CA LYS A 300 8.65 17.51 6.77
C LYS A 300 7.63 17.85 5.68
N GLN A 301 8.04 18.58 4.64
CA GLN A 301 7.18 18.84 3.48
C GLN A 301 6.88 17.54 2.71
N TYR A 302 7.85 16.65 2.53
CA TYR A 302 7.60 15.33 1.93
C TYR A 302 6.63 14.49 2.76
N ASN A 303 6.70 14.53 4.09
CA ASN A 303 5.72 13.83 4.93
C ASN A 303 4.32 14.41 4.77
N ALA A 304 4.19 15.74 4.77
CA ALA A 304 2.89 16.37 4.56
C ALA A 304 2.31 15.98 3.19
N ARG A 305 3.13 16.00 2.14
CA ARG A 305 2.74 15.60 0.80
C ARG A 305 2.33 14.14 0.72
N PHE A 306 3.11 13.24 1.33
CA PHE A 306 2.79 11.83 1.38
C PHE A 306 1.41 11.58 1.97
N MET A 307 1.04 12.30 3.03
CA MET A 307 -0.31 12.18 3.62
C MET A 307 -1.45 12.65 2.71
N GLU A 308 -1.17 13.50 1.71
CA GLU A 308 -2.15 13.93 0.70
C GLU A 308 -2.32 12.90 -0.44
N ASP A 309 -1.30 12.08 -0.69
CA ASP A 309 -1.26 11.09 -1.78
C ASP A 309 -1.57 9.65 -1.31
N VAL A 310 -1.92 9.46 -0.03
CA VAL A 310 -2.33 8.17 0.54
C VAL A 310 -3.72 8.24 1.17
N VAL A 311 -4.34 7.09 1.41
CA VAL A 311 -5.43 7.00 2.37
C VAL A 311 -4.83 6.84 3.76
N TYR A 312 -5.01 7.85 4.61
CA TYR A 312 -4.37 7.87 5.93
C TYR A 312 -5.33 7.41 7.02
N VAL A 313 -4.95 6.36 7.75
CA VAL A 313 -5.72 5.79 8.86
C VAL A 313 -4.90 5.89 10.14
N GLU A 314 -5.37 6.66 11.10
CA GLU A 314 -4.73 6.83 12.41
C GLU A 314 -5.55 6.15 13.50
N TYR A 315 -4.93 5.31 14.31
CA TYR A 315 -5.54 4.74 15.50
C TYR A 315 -4.92 5.33 16.76
N ASP A 316 -5.78 5.81 17.65
CA ASP A 316 -5.35 6.23 18.99
C ASP A 316 -5.34 5.01 19.92
N TYR A 317 -4.14 4.53 20.25
CA TYR A 317 -3.96 3.46 21.23
C TYR A 317 -3.75 4.05 22.62
N THR A 318 -4.77 3.99 23.47
CA THR A 318 -4.74 4.57 24.84
C THR A 318 -4.32 3.57 25.92
N GLY A 319 -3.74 2.42 25.55
CA GLY A 319 -3.33 1.37 26.50
C GLY A 319 -1.96 1.63 27.16
N ASP A 320 -1.74 1.04 28.34
CA ASP A 320 -0.54 1.24 29.18
C ASP A 320 0.78 0.73 28.55
N ASP A 321 0.72 -0.11 27.51
CA ASP A 321 1.89 -0.69 26.82
C ASP A 321 2.14 0.01 25.47
N ILE A 322 2.45 1.31 25.58
CA ILE A 322 2.28 2.34 24.54
C ILE A 322 3.16 2.14 23.28
N PHE A 323 4.13 1.21 23.28
CA PHE A 323 5.10 1.10 22.18
C PHE A 323 5.01 -0.22 21.40
N GLU A 324 5.31 -1.36 22.02
CA GLU A 324 5.42 -2.62 21.28
C GLU A 324 4.06 -3.14 20.83
N ARG A 325 3.07 -3.09 21.73
CA ARG A 325 1.69 -3.46 21.39
C ARG A 325 1.06 -2.47 20.42
N ALA A 326 1.26 -1.16 20.62
CA ALA A 326 0.78 -0.15 19.68
C ALA A 326 1.36 -0.33 18.28
N HIS A 327 2.61 -0.76 18.15
CA HIS A 327 3.24 -0.99 16.84
C HIS A 327 2.70 -2.24 16.13
N THR A 328 2.31 -3.28 16.88
CA THR A 328 1.89 -4.59 16.33
C THR A 328 0.38 -4.74 16.17
N ILE A 329 -0.43 -3.93 16.86
CA ILE A 329 -1.90 -3.98 16.78
C ILE A 329 -2.45 -3.75 15.36
N VAL A 330 -1.67 -3.15 14.48
CA VAL A 330 -2.03 -2.99 13.07
C VAL A 330 -2.26 -4.33 12.36
N TRP A 331 -1.63 -5.42 12.82
CA TRP A 331 -1.93 -6.77 12.33
C TRP A 331 -3.36 -7.16 12.63
N ASP A 332 -3.83 -6.90 13.85
CA ASP A 332 -5.19 -7.23 14.25
C ASP A 332 -6.21 -6.38 13.45
N LEU A 333 -5.91 -5.09 13.29
CA LEU A 333 -6.76 -4.13 12.58
C LEU A 333 -6.88 -4.41 11.08
N TYR A 334 -5.76 -4.57 10.39
CA TYR A 334 -5.74 -4.73 8.95
C TYR A 334 -5.79 -6.19 8.52
N LEU A 335 -4.86 -7.01 9.01
CA LEU A 335 -4.78 -8.42 8.63
C LEU A 335 -5.89 -9.24 9.30
N GLY A 336 -6.22 -8.96 10.55
CA GLY A 336 -7.36 -9.57 11.24
C GLY A 336 -8.72 -9.08 10.70
N GLY A 337 -8.76 -7.86 10.17
CA GLY A 337 -9.95 -7.23 9.59
C GLY A 337 -10.56 -7.94 8.37
N ILE A 338 -9.85 -8.91 7.77
CA ILE A 338 -10.38 -9.69 6.63
C ILE A 338 -11.66 -10.46 6.97
N VAL A 339 -11.88 -10.79 8.26
CA VAL A 339 -13.08 -11.48 8.75
C VAL A 339 -14.06 -10.58 9.52
N ASN A 340 -13.70 -9.32 9.81
CA ASN A 340 -14.56 -8.43 10.59
C ASN A 340 -15.14 -7.29 9.73
N PRO A 341 -16.48 -7.23 9.53
CA PRO A 341 -17.14 -6.18 8.77
C PRO A 341 -17.36 -4.87 9.55
N ALA A 342 -17.01 -4.78 10.83
CA ALA A 342 -17.29 -3.61 11.69
C ALA A 342 -16.70 -2.29 11.13
N TYR A 343 -15.63 -2.35 10.34
CA TYR A 343 -15.04 -1.18 9.69
C TYR A 343 -15.69 -0.79 8.35
N ASP A 344 -16.68 -1.56 7.89
CA ASP A 344 -17.37 -1.43 6.58
C ASP A 344 -18.85 -1.00 6.75
N ASP A 345 -19.29 -0.74 8.00
CA ASP A 345 -20.71 -0.66 8.32
C ASP A 345 -21.34 0.73 8.04
N GLN A 346 -22.29 0.73 7.10
CA GLN A 346 -23.17 1.84 6.74
C GLN A 346 -24.25 2.17 7.79
N THR A 347 -24.36 1.43 8.91
CA THR A 347 -25.60 1.43 9.72
C THR A 347 -25.75 2.54 10.78
N SER A 348 -24.77 3.42 11.03
CA SER A 348 -24.93 4.44 12.11
C SER A 348 -24.80 5.91 11.69
N GLY A 349 -24.56 6.18 10.40
CA GLY A 349 -24.89 7.48 9.79
C GLY A 349 -23.95 8.67 10.05
N ARG A 350 -22.66 8.52 10.43
CA ARG A 350 -21.71 9.67 10.46
C ARG A 350 -20.23 9.42 10.07
N GLY A 351 -19.91 8.33 9.40
CA GLY A 351 -18.58 8.14 8.77
C GLY A 351 -18.45 6.76 8.16
N TYR A 352 -17.91 6.67 6.93
CA TYR A 352 -17.47 5.38 6.40
C TYR A 352 -16.10 5.07 6.98
N GLY A 353 -15.89 3.84 7.45
CA GLY A 353 -14.55 3.33 7.73
C GLY A 353 -13.84 2.93 6.43
N ILE A 354 -12.57 2.54 6.56
CA ILE A 354 -11.77 1.93 5.51
C ILE A 354 -10.98 0.75 6.08
N GLY A 355 -11.06 -0.40 5.42
CA GLY A 355 -10.32 -1.58 5.81
C GLY A 355 -9.99 -2.45 4.61
N ILE A 356 -9.39 -3.60 4.87
CA ILE A 356 -9.00 -4.52 3.80
C ILE A 356 -10.17 -4.97 2.90
N ARG A 357 -11.38 -5.10 3.46
CA ARG A 357 -12.58 -5.48 2.70
C ARG A 357 -13.13 -4.35 1.83
N THR A 358 -12.72 -3.11 2.09
CA THR A 358 -13.04 -1.96 1.24
C THR A 358 -12.41 -2.21 -0.14
N PRO A 359 -13.17 -2.14 -1.24
CA PRO A 359 -12.58 -2.34 -2.57
C PRO A 359 -11.51 -1.29 -2.87
N TYR A 360 -10.43 -1.67 -3.54
CA TYR A 360 -9.32 -0.74 -3.84
C TYR A 360 -9.78 0.50 -4.61
N VAL A 361 -10.79 0.40 -5.49
CA VAL A 361 -11.35 1.56 -6.22
C VAL A 361 -11.96 2.58 -5.25
N TYR A 362 -12.54 2.12 -4.13
CA TYR A 362 -13.00 3.01 -3.07
C TYR A 362 -11.83 3.69 -2.38
N SER A 363 -10.79 2.95 -1.99
CA SER A 363 -9.55 3.51 -1.43
C SER A 363 -8.92 4.54 -2.36
N LEU A 364 -8.90 4.27 -3.67
CA LEU A 364 -8.38 5.18 -4.70
C LEU A 364 -9.13 6.51 -4.71
N MET A 365 -10.47 6.47 -4.73
CA MET A 365 -11.29 7.69 -4.69
C MET A 365 -11.08 8.51 -3.40
N ARG A 366 -10.77 7.82 -2.28
CA ARG A 366 -10.55 8.40 -0.96
C ARG A 366 -9.10 8.80 -0.67
N THR A 367 -8.22 8.70 -1.65
CA THR A 367 -6.83 9.14 -1.47
C THR A 367 -6.78 10.63 -1.11
N GLY A 368 -6.04 10.96 -0.05
CA GLY A 368 -5.97 12.27 0.58
C GLY A 368 -6.95 12.48 1.73
N GLU A 369 -7.90 11.57 1.95
CA GLU A 369 -8.80 11.59 3.10
C GLU A 369 -8.15 10.92 4.32
N GLN A 370 -8.56 11.39 5.51
CA GLN A 370 -8.08 10.86 6.79
C GLN A 370 -9.18 10.08 7.50
N TYR A 371 -8.78 9.04 8.20
CA TYR A 371 -9.63 8.20 9.02
C TYR A 371 -9.02 8.10 10.41
N LYS A 372 -9.86 8.16 11.43
CA LYS A 372 -9.44 7.93 12.81
C LYS A 372 -10.19 6.76 13.39
N GLY A 373 -9.43 5.84 13.97
CA GLY A 373 -9.95 4.73 14.75
C GLY A 373 -9.68 4.89 16.23
N SER A 374 -10.51 4.24 17.04
CA SER A 374 -10.31 4.08 18.48
C SER A 374 -10.36 2.60 18.82
N LEU A 375 -9.28 2.11 19.42
CA LEU A 375 -9.13 0.73 19.87
C LEU A 375 -9.74 0.57 21.26
N ASN A 376 -10.77 -0.26 21.40
CA ASN A 376 -11.48 -0.47 22.66
C ASN A 376 -10.87 -1.61 23.50
N GLY A 377 -9.54 -1.69 23.60
CA GLY A 377 -8.82 -2.38 24.67
C GLY A 377 -9.02 -3.91 24.83
N THR A 378 -9.97 -4.51 24.13
CA THR A 378 -10.33 -5.93 24.13
C THR A 378 -9.59 -6.63 22.99
N PRO A 379 -8.59 -7.50 23.28
CA PRO A 379 -7.89 -8.23 22.24
C PRO A 379 -8.86 -9.09 21.42
N GLU A 380 -8.72 -9.06 20.09
CA GLU A 380 -9.49 -9.88 19.14
C GLU A 380 -11.01 -9.65 19.13
N GLN A 381 -11.50 -8.61 19.81
CA GLN A 381 -12.89 -8.14 19.72
C GLN A 381 -12.87 -6.80 19.00
N PHE A 382 -13.29 -6.79 17.73
CA PHE A 382 -13.26 -5.58 16.89
C PHE A 382 -14.64 -4.98 16.68
N ASP A 383 -15.68 -5.60 17.26
CA ASP A 383 -17.07 -5.16 17.10
C ASP A 383 -17.37 -3.90 17.92
N ASP A 384 -16.51 -3.55 18.88
CA ASP A 384 -16.55 -2.32 19.66
C ASP A 384 -15.52 -1.27 19.21
N ASP A 385 -14.58 -1.63 18.33
CA ASP A 385 -13.68 -0.66 17.72
C ASP A 385 -14.44 0.26 16.76
N THR A 386 -14.02 1.52 16.69
CA THR A 386 -14.61 2.47 15.75
C THR A 386 -13.56 2.89 14.73
N MET A 387 -14.00 3.12 13.50
CA MET A 387 -13.24 3.87 12.51
C MET A 387 -14.18 4.83 11.80
N ALA A 388 -13.80 6.11 11.78
CA ALA A 388 -14.57 7.14 11.10
C ALA A 388 -13.65 8.04 10.30
N SER A 389 -14.10 8.41 9.11
CA SER A 389 -13.52 9.48 8.34
C SER A 389 -13.48 10.81 9.10
N VAL A 390 -12.42 11.60 8.93
CA VAL A 390 -12.20 12.88 9.59
C VAL A 390 -12.04 13.99 8.57
N GLY A 391 -12.76 15.09 8.77
CA GLY A 391 -12.61 16.28 7.93
C GLY A 391 -13.25 16.21 6.55
N ILE A 392 -13.99 15.15 6.22
CA ILE A 392 -14.71 15.04 4.95
C ILE A 392 -15.79 16.13 4.84
N ASP A 393 -15.66 16.98 3.82
CA ASP A 393 -16.59 18.09 3.52
C ASP A 393 -17.42 17.88 2.23
N ALA A 394 -17.15 16.80 1.48
CA ALA A 394 -17.80 16.50 0.21
C ALA A 394 -17.89 14.99 -0.04
N ALA A 395 -18.98 14.57 -0.68
CA ALA A 395 -19.11 13.22 -1.22
C ALA A 395 -18.18 13.06 -2.43
N VAL A 396 -17.86 11.82 -2.79
CA VAL A 396 -16.99 11.52 -3.94
C VAL A 396 -17.75 10.70 -4.98
N ILE A 397 -17.61 11.08 -6.25
CA ILE A 397 -18.03 10.26 -7.39
C ILE A 397 -16.78 9.96 -8.20
N GLY A 398 -16.53 8.70 -8.52
CA GLY A 398 -15.35 8.32 -9.28
C GLY A 398 -15.43 6.90 -9.80
N GLY A 399 -14.36 6.44 -10.43
CA GLY A 399 -14.28 5.08 -10.95
C GLY A 399 -13.12 4.91 -11.91
N ILE A 400 -13.08 3.76 -12.57
CA ILE A 400 -12.05 3.39 -13.54
C ILE A 400 -12.69 3.19 -14.91
N ALA A 401 -12.07 3.76 -15.94
CA ALA A 401 -12.32 3.39 -17.32
C ALA A 401 -11.43 2.21 -17.72
N PHE A 402 -12.03 1.20 -18.34
CA PHE A 402 -11.36 -0.04 -18.68
C PHE A 402 -11.78 -0.57 -20.06
N CYS A 403 -10.90 -1.33 -20.70
CA CYS A 403 -11.15 -2.06 -21.92
C CYS A 403 -11.85 -3.37 -21.57
N ASP A 404 -13.04 -3.54 -22.11
CA ASP A 404 -13.88 -4.73 -21.93
C ASP A 404 -13.84 -5.55 -23.21
N GLU A 405 -12.77 -6.33 -23.39
CA GLU A 405 -12.53 -7.06 -24.63
C GLU A 405 -13.59 -8.13 -24.92
N ASN A 406 -14.19 -8.72 -23.89
CA ASN A 406 -15.18 -9.79 -24.02
C ASN A 406 -16.64 -9.28 -23.98
N GLY A 407 -16.85 -7.99 -23.69
CA GLY A 407 -18.14 -7.33 -23.67
C GLY A 407 -19.06 -7.74 -22.51
N ASN A 408 -18.50 -8.31 -21.44
CA ASN A 408 -19.27 -8.79 -20.28
C ASN A 408 -19.59 -7.67 -19.27
N GLY A 409 -19.08 -6.45 -19.49
CA GLY A 409 -19.26 -5.29 -18.63
C GLY A 409 -18.40 -5.33 -17.36
N ARG A 410 -17.34 -6.14 -17.29
CA ARG A 410 -16.48 -6.31 -16.12
C ARG A 410 -15.03 -6.01 -16.43
N MET A 411 -14.35 -5.42 -15.45
CA MET A 411 -12.91 -5.19 -15.51
C MET A 411 -12.15 -6.47 -15.14
N ASP A 412 -11.85 -7.29 -16.15
CA ASP A 412 -11.26 -8.63 -15.96
C ASP A 412 -9.71 -8.60 -15.93
N GLU A 413 -9.05 -7.71 -16.68
CA GLU A 413 -7.57 -7.71 -16.81
C GLU A 413 -6.86 -6.75 -15.83
N ARG A 414 -7.53 -6.41 -14.72
CA ARG A 414 -6.99 -5.52 -13.66
C ARG A 414 -6.36 -4.25 -14.27
N MET A 415 -5.09 -4.00 -13.92
CA MET A 415 -4.28 -2.89 -14.39
C MET A 415 -4.12 -2.85 -15.92
N GLY A 416 -4.04 -3.99 -16.60
CA GLY A 416 -3.81 -4.08 -18.04
C GLY A 416 -4.97 -3.57 -18.89
N SER A 417 -6.18 -3.56 -18.32
CA SER A 417 -7.37 -3.05 -19.01
C SER A 417 -7.57 -1.53 -18.89
N ARG A 418 -6.81 -0.81 -18.06
CA ARG A 418 -7.11 0.60 -17.73
C ARG A 418 -6.97 1.53 -18.94
N VAL A 419 -7.87 2.50 -19.07
CA VAL A 419 -7.97 3.38 -20.26
C VAL A 419 -7.83 4.86 -19.90
N ALA A 420 -6.71 5.46 -20.29
CA ALA A 420 -6.47 6.89 -20.19
C ALA A 420 -7.23 7.73 -21.25
N GLY A 421 -7.37 9.03 -20.99
CA GLY A 421 -7.88 10.02 -21.94
C GLY A 421 -9.38 9.92 -22.23
N VAL A 422 -10.17 9.27 -21.37
CA VAL A 422 -11.63 9.28 -21.46
C VAL A 422 -12.13 10.58 -20.85
N LYS A 423 -12.87 11.39 -21.63
CA LYS A 423 -13.52 12.58 -21.08
C LYS A 423 -14.69 12.14 -20.22
N VAL A 424 -14.71 12.58 -18.96
CA VAL A 424 -15.77 12.28 -18.01
C VAL A 424 -16.40 13.59 -17.54
N GLU A 425 -17.73 13.66 -17.59
CA GLU A 425 -18.50 14.84 -17.22
C GLU A 425 -19.52 14.49 -16.14
N LEU A 426 -19.53 15.27 -15.06
CA LEU A 426 -20.55 15.22 -14.02
C LEU A 426 -21.72 16.11 -14.42
N ILE A 427 -22.93 15.56 -14.47
CA ILE A 427 -24.12 16.24 -14.98
C ILE A 427 -25.19 16.33 -13.89
N ASP A 428 -25.81 17.49 -13.75
CA ASP A 428 -27.06 17.64 -13.00
C ASP A 428 -28.18 16.91 -13.73
N ALA A 429 -28.71 15.84 -13.15
CA ALA A 429 -29.69 14.98 -13.80
C ALA A 429 -31.01 15.70 -14.11
N ALA A 430 -31.36 16.75 -13.36
CA ALA A 430 -32.60 17.50 -13.53
C ALA A 430 -32.50 18.53 -14.66
N SER A 431 -31.40 19.28 -14.73
CA SER A 431 -31.22 20.34 -15.73
C SER A 431 -30.49 19.88 -16.99
N GLY A 432 -29.78 18.76 -16.94
CA GLY A 432 -28.89 18.29 -18.01
C GLY A 432 -27.60 19.09 -18.15
N LYS A 433 -27.33 20.03 -17.24
CA LYS A 433 -26.15 20.90 -17.27
C LYS A 433 -24.91 20.15 -16.76
N VAL A 434 -23.78 20.34 -17.45
CA VAL A 434 -22.46 19.90 -16.96
C VAL A 434 -22.06 20.76 -15.75
N ILE A 435 -21.80 20.08 -14.63
CA ILE A 435 -21.34 20.66 -13.38
C ILE A 435 -19.82 20.75 -13.37
N ASP A 436 -19.16 19.66 -13.76
CA ASP A 436 -17.71 19.53 -13.78
C ASP A 436 -17.28 18.51 -14.84
N SER A 437 -16.00 18.51 -15.22
CA SER A 437 -15.44 17.58 -16.19
C SER A 437 -13.96 17.30 -15.94
N THR A 438 -13.52 16.08 -16.25
CA THR A 438 -12.12 15.67 -16.16
C THR A 438 -11.76 14.69 -17.28
N LEU A 439 -10.50 14.29 -17.35
CA LEU A 439 -9.99 13.20 -18.17
C LEU A 439 -9.49 12.08 -17.27
N THR A 440 -9.67 10.82 -17.68
CA THR A 440 -9.00 9.71 -17.01
C THR A 440 -7.49 9.80 -17.22
N GLY A 441 -6.71 9.64 -16.15
CA GLY A 441 -5.24 9.60 -16.21
C GLY A 441 -4.69 8.26 -16.71
N GLU A 442 -3.38 8.06 -16.63
CA GLU A 442 -2.69 6.81 -17.05
C GLU A 442 -3.28 5.56 -16.37
N GLY A 443 -3.65 5.66 -15.08
CA GLY A 443 -4.35 4.60 -14.35
C GLY A 443 -5.84 4.41 -14.70
N GLY A 444 -6.35 5.09 -15.73
CA GLY A 444 -7.75 5.02 -16.17
C GLY A 444 -8.78 5.59 -15.18
N TRP A 445 -8.36 6.13 -14.05
CA TRP A 445 -9.25 6.56 -12.98
C TRP A 445 -9.62 8.04 -13.06
N TYR A 446 -10.73 8.41 -12.41
CA TYR A 446 -11.20 9.79 -12.26
C TYR A 446 -11.94 9.98 -10.93
N ARG A 447 -12.08 11.24 -10.49
CA ARG A 447 -12.93 11.61 -9.35
C ARG A 447 -13.50 13.02 -9.46
N PHE A 448 -14.63 13.23 -8.78
CA PHE A 448 -15.27 14.51 -8.53
C PHE A 448 -15.61 14.63 -7.03
N PHE A 449 -15.40 15.81 -6.47
CA PHE A 449 -15.87 16.16 -5.12
C PHE A 449 -17.23 16.86 -5.22
N VAL A 450 -18.22 16.37 -4.49
CA VAL A 450 -19.61 16.80 -4.59
C VAL A 450 -20.11 17.32 -3.25
N LYS A 451 -20.29 18.65 -3.17
CA LYS A 451 -20.79 19.33 -1.96
C LYS A 451 -22.32 19.36 -1.86
N ASP A 452 -23.01 19.35 -3.00
CA ASP A 452 -24.46 19.45 -3.04
C ASP A 452 -25.12 18.06 -3.15
N VAL A 453 -25.27 17.39 -2.02
CA VAL A 453 -25.90 16.07 -1.99
C VAL A 453 -27.42 16.11 -2.19
N SER A 454 -28.04 17.28 -2.35
CA SER A 454 -29.49 17.38 -2.59
C SER A 454 -29.91 17.06 -4.03
N LYS A 455 -28.94 17.02 -4.96
CA LYS A 455 -29.16 16.78 -6.39
C LYS A 455 -29.06 15.31 -6.76
N GLN A 456 -29.64 14.99 -7.91
CA GLN A 456 -29.31 13.77 -8.64
C GLN A 456 -28.28 14.06 -9.72
N TYR A 457 -27.40 13.10 -9.94
CA TYR A 457 -26.26 13.20 -10.83
C TYR A 457 -26.32 12.12 -11.91
N ARG A 458 -25.72 12.43 -13.06
CA ARG A 458 -25.30 11.44 -14.06
C ARG A 458 -23.82 11.63 -14.35
N VAL A 459 -23.16 10.56 -14.73
CA VAL A 459 -21.81 10.60 -15.32
C VAL A 459 -21.93 10.34 -16.81
N ARG A 460 -21.33 11.19 -17.63
CA ARG A 460 -21.21 10.99 -19.08
C ARG A 460 -19.75 10.77 -19.44
N ALA A 461 -19.50 9.73 -20.22
CA ALA A 461 -18.18 9.39 -20.75
C ALA A 461 -18.15 9.63 -22.26
N THR A 462 -17.03 10.15 -22.78
CA THR A 462 -16.82 10.34 -24.22
C THR A 462 -15.37 10.05 -24.57
N LYS A 463 -15.18 9.22 -25.60
CA LYS A 463 -13.88 8.93 -26.22
C LYS A 463 -14.10 8.69 -27.71
N ASP A 464 -13.28 9.29 -28.55
CA ASP A 464 -13.47 9.27 -30.01
C ASP A 464 -13.47 7.83 -30.53
N GLY A 465 -14.51 7.48 -31.30
CA GLY A 465 -14.69 6.14 -31.88
C GLY A 465 -15.07 5.05 -30.88
N ALA A 466 -15.13 5.34 -29.57
CA ALA A 466 -15.42 4.35 -28.55
C ALA A 466 -16.88 3.88 -28.57
N ARG A 467 -17.07 2.58 -28.32
CA ARG A 467 -18.37 2.00 -27.97
C ARG A 467 -18.32 1.58 -26.51
N PHE A 468 -19.43 1.74 -25.81
CA PHE A 468 -19.52 1.39 -24.39
C PHE A 468 -20.17 0.01 -24.23
N SER A 469 -19.67 -0.76 -23.26
CA SER A 469 -20.21 -2.05 -22.90
C SER A 469 -21.60 -1.96 -22.29
N ALA A 470 -22.28 -3.10 -22.17
CA ALA A 470 -23.50 -3.18 -21.37
C ALA A 470 -23.20 -2.94 -19.89
N VAL A 471 -24.18 -2.42 -19.17
CA VAL A 471 -24.15 -2.41 -17.70
C VAL A 471 -24.37 -3.83 -17.19
N THR A 472 -23.68 -4.20 -16.12
CA THR A 472 -23.82 -5.52 -15.48
C THR A 472 -24.01 -5.40 -13.97
N ASP A 473 -24.70 -6.38 -13.40
CA ASP A 473 -24.88 -6.57 -11.96
C ASP A 473 -23.70 -7.34 -11.31
N GLY A 474 -22.50 -7.23 -11.89
CA GLY A 474 -21.28 -7.78 -11.29
C GLY A 474 -20.96 -7.16 -9.93
N ALA A 475 -19.86 -7.58 -9.30
CA ALA A 475 -19.41 -6.92 -8.08
C ALA A 475 -19.31 -5.41 -8.35
N TRP A 476 -19.96 -4.61 -7.50
CA TRP A 476 -20.26 -3.22 -7.81
C TRP A 476 -19.00 -2.37 -8.07
N TYR A 477 -17.84 -2.80 -7.59
CA TYR A 477 -16.55 -2.15 -7.76
C TYR A 477 -15.81 -2.52 -9.06
N ASN A 478 -16.17 -3.60 -9.77
CA ASN A 478 -15.57 -3.99 -11.06
C ASN A 478 -16.54 -3.97 -12.24
N ALA A 479 -17.82 -3.66 -11.99
CA ALA A 479 -18.86 -3.60 -13.00
C ALA A 479 -18.92 -2.23 -13.70
N ASN A 480 -19.12 -2.24 -15.02
CA ASN A 480 -19.47 -1.08 -15.82
C ASN A 480 -20.82 -0.50 -15.36
N LYS A 481 -20.89 0.82 -15.20
CA LYS A 481 -22.08 1.57 -14.79
C LYS A 481 -22.58 2.55 -15.85
N ILE A 482 -21.99 2.51 -17.05
CA ILE A 482 -22.33 3.40 -18.17
C ILE A 482 -22.83 2.59 -19.36
N ALA A 483 -24.07 2.85 -19.79
CA ALA A 483 -24.63 2.31 -21.04
C ALA A 483 -24.75 3.44 -22.07
N GLY A 484 -24.27 3.23 -23.29
CA GLY A 484 -24.37 4.25 -24.35
C GLY A 484 -23.68 5.57 -24.01
N GLY A 485 -22.67 5.54 -23.13
CA GLY A 485 -21.88 6.70 -22.73
C GLY A 485 -22.47 7.55 -21.61
N THR A 486 -23.64 7.22 -21.03
CA THR A 486 -24.15 7.91 -19.83
C THR A 486 -24.64 6.91 -18.76
N SER A 487 -24.39 7.21 -17.49
CA SER A 487 -24.93 6.42 -16.37
C SER A 487 -26.43 6.67 -16.18
N GLU A 488 -27.09 5.79 -15.43
CA GLU A 488 -28.38 6.13 -14.82
C GLU A 488 -28.24 7.31 -13.84
N ALA A 489 -29.35 7.97 -13.52
CA ALA A 489 -29.35 9.03 -12.52
C ALA A 489 -29.28 8.41 -11.11
N PHE A 490 -28.43 8.98 -10.25
CA PHE A 490 -28.26 8.54 -8.88
C PHE A 490 -28.22 9.74 -7.93
N GLY A 491 -28.63 9.53 -6.68
CA GLY A 491 -28.55 10.53 -5.62
C GLY A 491 -27.37 10.26 -4.69
N LEU A 492 -26.97 11.28 -3.95
CA LEU A 492 -26.11 11.16 -2.77
C LEU A 492 -26.96 11.54 -1.56
N THR A 493 -26.69 10.95 -0.42
CA THR A 493 -27.47 11.12 0.81
C THR A 493 -26.71 11.93 1.85
N ASP A 494 -25.38 11.78 1.89
CA ASP A 494 -24.51 12.48 2.81
C ASP A 494 -23.17 12.84 2.14
N ARG A 495 -22.47 13.85 2.66
CA ARG A 495 -21.09 14.19 2.28
C ARG A 495 -20.11 13.04 2.49
N TYR A 496 -20.47 12.05 3.30
CA TYR A 496 -19.66 10.87 3.46
C TYR A 496 -19.83 9.88 2.31
N ASP A 497 -20.76 10.04 1.38
CA ASP A 497 -20.98 9.04 0.33
C ASP A 497 -19.83 8.98 -0.69
N ALA A 498 -19.58 7.77 -1.20
CA ALA A 498 -18.68 7.52 -2.32
C ALA A 498 -19.36 6.61 -3.34
N GLN A 499 -19.56 7.13 -4.54
CA GLN A 499 -20.22 6.42 -5.63
C GLN A 499 -19.21 5.98 -6.68
N ILE A 500 -19.05 4.65 -6.83
CA ILE A 500 -18.25 4.05 -7.90
C ILE A 500 -19.08 3.97 -9.19
N ILE A 501 -18.53 4.54 -10.27
CA ILE A 501 -19.07 4.54 -11.62
C ILE A 501 -17.93 4.16 -12.58
N ASN A 502 -17.72 2.86 -12.82
CA ASN A 502 -16.74 2.42 -13.81
C ASN A 502 -17.28 2.54 -15.25
N ILE A 503 -16.35 2.62 -16.20
CA ILE A 503 -16.62 2.92 -17.61
C ILE A 503 -16.02 1.81 -18.48
N GLY A 504 -16.85 0.85 -18.91
CA GLY A 504 -16.44 -0.24 -19.81
C GLY A 504 -16.46 0.21 -21.27
N ILE A 505 -15.32 0.08 -21.96
CA ILE A 505 -15.14 0.45 -23.35
C ILE A 505 -14.85 -0.81 -24.18
N LEU A 506 -15.67 -1.05 -25.20
CA LEU A 506 -15.46 -2.11 -26.18
C LEU A 506 -14.34 -1.73 -27.14
N LYS A 507 -13.57 -2.74 -27.56
CA LYS A 507 -12.51 -2.63 -28.57
C LYS A 507 -13.06 -2.43 -29.99
#